data_AF-A0A660STH0-F1
#
_entry.id   AF-A0A660STH0-F1
#
_cell.length_a   1.000
_cell.length_b   1.000
_cell.length_c   1.000
_cell.angle_alpha   90.00
_cell.angle_beta   90.00
_cell.angle_gamma   90.00
#
_symmetry.space_group_name_H-M   'P 1'
#
loop_
_entity.id
_entity.type
_entity.pdbx_description
1 polymer ?
#
loop_
_entity_poly.entity_id
_entity_poly.type
_entity_poly.pdbx_seq_one_letter_code
_entity_poly.pdbx_strand_id
1 'polypeptide(L)'
;MDRYEKSGGIAGRDLYDINYFFLNGFSYERDVVKERRNIGSTKQYLEESVCFIEEHITQRVIDQDLNVLLTPSSFRAVRKTLKRETILFLKDEIQRSE
;
A
#
# COMPACT_ATOMS: atom_id res chain seq x y z
N MET A 1 -3.70 -2.44 -7.92
CA MET A 1 -2.79 -2.90 -8.98
C MET A 1 -3.37 -2.79 -10.40
N ASP A 2 -4.63 -2.40 -10.60
CA ASP A 2 -5.20 -2.17 -11.95
C ASP A 2 -4.40 -1.08 -12.76
N ARG A 3 -3.75 -0.14 -12.07
CA ARG A 3 -2.76 0.79 -12.69
C ARG A 3 -1.40 0.15 -12.98
N TYR A 4 -0.89 -0.72 -12.10
CA TYR A 4 0.38 -1.44 -12.35
C TYR A 4 0.27 -2.39 -13.54
N GLU A 5 -0.84 -3.12 -13.66
CA GLU A 5 -1.09 -4.00 -14.79
C GLU A 5 -1.25 -3.24 -16.12
N LYS A 6 -1.67 -1.97 -16.06
CA LYS A 6 -1.85 -1.11 -17.25
C LYS A 6 -0.66 -0.21 -17.59
N SER A 7 0.20 0.14 -16.64
CA SER A 7 1.32 1.07 -16.86
C SER A 7 2.63 0.74 -16.13
N GLY A 8 2.69 -0.34 -15.34
CA GLY A 8 3.87 -0.76 -14.58
C GLY A 8 4.20 0.12 -13.36
N GLY A 9 3.40 1.15 -13.08
CA GLY A 9 3.64 2.06 -11.97
C GLY A 9 2.75 1.74 -10.77
N ILE A 10 3.30 1.14 -9.72
CA ILE A 10 2.81 1.47 -8.38
C ILE A 10 3.60 2.71 -7.97
N ALA A 11 2.89 3.83 -7.93
CA ALA A 11 3.47 5.08 -7.51
C ALA A 11 3.59 5.08 -5.99
N GLY A 12 4.64 5.70 -5.43
CA GLY A 12 4.77 5.95 -3.99
C GLY A 12 3.53 6.63 -3.37
N ARG A 13 2.71 7.28 -4.20
CA ARG A 13 1.36 7.75 -3.87
C ARG A 13 0.42 6.65 -3.39
N ASP A 14 0.31 5.54 -4.13
CA ASP A 14 -0.60 4.45 -3.78
C ASP A 14 -0.18 3.83 -2.44
N LEU A 15 1.14 3.70 -2.20
CA LEU A 15 1.68 3.26 -0.92
C LEU A 15 1.29 4.21 0.23
N TYR A 16 1.35 5.52 -0.02
CA TYR A 16 0.94 6.55 0.93
C TYR A 16 -0.56 6.55 1.20
N ASP A 17 -1.38 6.38 0.17
CA ASP A 17 -2.82 6.31 0.32
C ASP A 17 -3.22 5.08 1.16
N ILE A 18 -2.57 3.92 0.96
CA ILE A 18 -2.77 2.72 1.81
C ILE A 18 -2.36 3.00 3.26
N ASN A 19 -1.18 3.60 3.48
CA ASN A 19 -0.72 3.94 4.82
C ASN A 19 -1.71 4.88 5.52
N TYR A 20 -2.11 5.93 4.82
CA TYR A 20 -3.06 6.92 5.32
C TYR A 20 -4.42 6.28 5.62
N PHE A 21 -4.91 5.38 4.76
CA PHE A 21 -6.13 4.62 4.99
C PHE A 21 -6.09 3.87 6.34
N PHE A 22 -5.02 3.11 6.60
CA PHE A 22 -4.87 2.38 7.85
C PHE A 22 -4.64 3.30 9.06
N LEU A 23 -3.90 4.40 8.91
CA LEU A 23 -3.70 5.38 9.98
C LEU A 23 -5.01 6.03 10.44
N ASN A 24 -5.99 6.14 9.56
CA ASN A 24 -7.33 6.64 9.89
C ASN A 24 -8.24 5.57 10.51
N GLY A 25 -7.72 4.36 10.75
CA GLY A 25 -8.46 3.26 11.38
C GLY A 25 -9.44 2.54 10.45
N PHE A 26 -9.29 2.71 9.13
CA PHE A 26 -10.08 1.97 8.17
C PHE A 26 -9.50 0.55 7.96
N SER A 27 -10.38 -0.40 7.67
CA SER A 27 -10.05 -1.81 7.39
C SER A 27 -10.57 -2.22 6.01
N TYR A 28 -10.06 -3.32 5.47
CA TYR A 28 -10.55 -3.84 4.20
C TYR A 28 -11.89 -4.55 4.38
N GLU A 29 -12.90 -4.12 3.65
CA GLU A 29 -14.17 -4.83 3.57
C GLU A 29 -14.05 -6.01 2.59
N ARG A 30 -14.27 -7.23 3.09
CA ARG A 30 -14.05 -8.48 2.34
C ARG A 30 -14.83 -8.52 1.02
N ASP A 31 -16.04 -7.99 1.02
CA ASP A 31 -16.92 -8.01 -0.16
C ASP A 31 -16.44 -7.07 -1.26
N VAL A 32 -15.85 -5.92 -0.88
CA VAL A 32 -15.26 -4.97 -1.85
C VAL A 32 -14.02 -5.56 -2.53
N VAL A 33 -13.21 -6.34 -1.81
CA VAL A 33 -12.03 -7.01 -2.38
C VAL A 33 -12.44 -8.09 -3.37
N LYS A 34 -13.46 -8.90 -3.03
CA LYS A 34 -14.00 -9.94 -3.92
C LYS A 34 -14.60 -9.34 -5.19
N GLU A 35 -15.44 -8.31 -5.05
CA GLU A 35 -16.12 -7.65 -6.17
C GLU A 35 -15.12 -7.02 -7.15
N ARG A 36 -14.06 -6.37 -6.66
CA ARG A 36 -13.13 -5.63 -7.52
C ARG A 36 -12.02 -6.47 -8.15
N ARG A 37 -11.71 -7.65 -7.63
CA ARG A 37 -10.53 -8.41 -8.06
C ARG A 37 -10.82 -9.81 -8.60
N ASN A 38 -12.04 -10.35 -8.45
CA ASN A 38 -12.32 -11.76 -8.74
C ASN A 38 -11.37 -12.75 -8.03
N ILE A 39 -10.70 -12.31 -6.95
CA ILE A 39 -9.80 -13.17 -6.15
C ILE A 39 -10.65 -13.79 -5.03
N GLY A 40 -10.56 -15.11 -4.87
CA GLY A 40 -11.39 -15.87 -3.93
C GLY A 40 -11.09 -15.61 -2.44
N SER A 41 -9.97 -14.93 -2.13
CA SER A 41 -9.52 -14.69 -0.76
C SER A 41 -8.92 -13.29 -0.58
N THR A 42 -9.45 -12.52 0.37
CA THR A 42 -8.90 -11.23 0.82
C THR A 42 -7.46 -11.38 1.34
N LYS A 43 -7.16 -12.49 2.01
CA LYS A 43 -5.83 -12.79 2.52
C LYS A 43 -4.80 -12.86 1.39
N GLN A 44 -5.11 -13.63 0.35
CA GLN A 44 -4.22 -13.77 -0.82
C GLN A 44 -3.93 -12.41 -1.45
N TYR A 45 -4.94 -11.56 -1.57
CA TYR A 45 -4.75 -10.21 -2.11
C TYR A 45 -3.80 -9.34 -1.27
N LEU A 46 -3.94 -9.41 0.06
CA LEU A 46 -3.07 -8.67 0.98
C LEU A 46 -1.64 -9.22 0.94
N GLU A 47 -1.46 -10.53 0.86
CA GLU A 47 -0.15 -11.19 0.72
C GLU A 47 0.54 -10.79 -0.59
N GLU A 48 -0.16 -10.84 -1.71
CA GLU A 48 0.33 -10.37 -3.02
C GLU A 48 0.72 -8.88 -2.96
N SER A 49 -0.06 -8.06 -2.25
CA SER A 49 0.24 -6.64 -2.06
C SER A 49 1.51 -6.42 -1.23
N VAL A 50 1.73 -7.21 -0.18
CA VAL A 50 2.96 -7.16 0.62
C VAL A 50 4.17 -7.55 -0.22
N CYS A 51 4.12 -8.70 -0.91
CA CYS A 51 5.21 -9.17 -1.77
C CYS A 51 5.55 -8.12 -2.83
N PHE A 52 4.52 -7.56 -3.47
CA PHE A 52 4.69 -6.51 -4.46
C PHE A 52 5.42 -5.29 -3.88
N ILE A 53 4.98 -4.78 -2.71
CA ILE A 53 5.60 -3.62 -2.07
C ILE A 53 7.05 -3.91 -1.70
N GLU A 54 7.33 -5.12 -1.21
CA GLU A 54 8.68 -5.53 -0.85
C GLU A 54 9.61 -5.55 -2.07
N GLU A 55 9.17 -6.13 -3.20
CA GLU A 55 9.96 -6.33 -4.42
C GLU A 55 10.12 -5.06 -5.26
N HIS A 56 9.05 -4.28 -5.44
CA HIS A 56 9.03 -3.20 -6.42
C HIS A 56 9.17 -1.80 -5.82
N ILE A 57 8.80 -1.59 -4.55
CA ILE A 57 8.86 -0.26 -3.94
C ILE A 57 10.20 -0.02 -3.26
N THR A 58 11.04 0.80 -3.89
CA THR A 58 12.33 1.22 -3.35
C THR A 58 12.24 2.61 -2.73
N GLN A 59 13.22 2.98 -1.89
CA GLN A 59 13.31 4.34 -1.35
C GLN A 59 13.36 5.40 -2.45
N ARG A 60 13.95 5.08 -3.60
CA ARG A 60 13.99 5.97 -4.77
C ARG A 60 12.59 6.26 -5.31
N VAL A 61 11.74 5.24 -5.44
CA VAL A 61 10.34 5.41 -5.88
C VAL A 61 9.56 6.28 -4.91
N ILE A 62 9.71 6.02 -3.60
CA ILE A 62 9.10 6.84 -2.54
C ILE A 62 9.56 8.29 -2.66
N ASP A 63 10.86 8.51 -2.79
CA ASP A 63 11.43 9.86 -2.82
C ASP A 63 11.01 10.65 -4.07
N GLN A 64 10.91 9.98 -5.23
CA GLN A 64 10.52 10.60 -6.50
C GLN A 64 9.03 10.91 -6.58
N ASP A 65 8.18 10.09 -5.96
CA ASP A 65 6.73 10.24 -6.11
C ASP A 65 6.10 11.07 -4.99
N LEU A 66 6.63 11.02 -3.76
CA LEU A 66 6.05 11.73 -2.63
C LEU A 66 6.55 13.17 -2.46
N ASN A 67 7.71 13.52 -3.03
CA ASN A 67 8.26 14.87 -2.92
C ASN A 67 7.38 15.94 -3.61
N VAL A 68 6.61 15.55 -4.63
CA VAL A 68 5.67 16.41 -5.37
C VAL A 68 4.29 16.46 -4.71
N LEU A 69 3.98 15.52 -3.81
CA LEU A 69 2.65 15.39 -3.18
C LEU A 69 2.58 16.05 -1.80
N LEU A 70 3.70 16.09 -1.07
CA LEU A 70 3.73 16.52 0.32
C LEU A 70 4.63 17.73 0.52
N THR A 71 4.34 18.52 1.54
CA THR A 71 5.27 19.57 1.96
C THR A 71 6.61 18.95 2.37
N PRO A 72 7.75 19.67 2.26
CA PRO A 72 9.06 19.12 2.62
C PRO A 72 9.14 18.60 4.06
N SER A 73 8.37 19.18 4.98
CA SER A 73 8.31 18.75 6.38
C SER A 73 7.62 17.39 6.54
N SER A 74 6.40 17.26 5.99
CA SER A 74 5.62 16.02 5.98
C SER A 74 6.36 14.91 5.22
N PHE A 75 6.91 15.22 4.06
CA PHE A 75 7.70 14.28 3.25
C PHE A 75 8.89 13.71 4.03
N ARG A 76 9.67 14.56 4.71
CA ARG A 76 10.82 14.10 5.51
C ARG A 76 10.42 13.19 6.66
N ALA A 77 9.26 13.43 7.27
CA ALA A 77 8.76 12.61 8.37
C ALA A 77 8.36 11.21 7.89
N VAL A 78 7.59 11.11 6.81
CA VAL A 78 6.97 9.84 6.39
C VAL A 78 7.89 8.97 5.52
N ARG A 79 8.76 9.56 4.68
CA ARG A 79 9.47 8.82 3.62
C ARG A 79 10.34 7.66 4.11
N LYS A 80 10.80 7.69 5.36
CA LYS A 80 11.69 6.67 5.93
C LYS A 80 10.93 5.49 6.55
N THR A 81 9.71 5.72 7.01
CA THR A 81 8.91 4.71 7.73
C THR A 81 7.77 4.17 6.89
N LEU A 82 7.33 4.91 5.87
CA LEU A 82 6.16 4.61 5.05
C LEU A 82 6.08 3.15 4.58
N LYS A 83 7.12 2.65 3.91
CA LYS A 83 7.14 1.25 3.43
C LYS A 83 6.96 0.25 4.56
N ARG A 84 7.71 0.43 5.65
CA ARG A 84 7.70 -0.51 6.78
C ARG A 84 6.35 -0.48 7.51
N GLU A 85 5.80 0.70 7.73
CA GLU A 85 4.50 0.88 8.38
C GLU A 85 3.37 0.29 7.53
N THR A 86 3.36 0.53 6.22
CA THR A 86 2.35 -0.06 5.34
C THR A 86 2.41 -1.59 5.32
N ILE A 87 3.62 -2.17 5.26
CA ILE A 87 3.78 -3.63 5.35
C ILE A 87 3.26 -4.16 6.69
N LEU A 88 3.52 -3.44 7.79
CA LEU A 88 3.04 -3.83 9.11
C LEU A 88 1.51 -3.83 9.17
N PHE A 89 0.86 -2.78 8.65
CA PHE A 89 -0.60 -2.72 8.60
C PHE A 89 -1.21 -3.84 7.75
N LEU A 90 -0.63 -4.11 6.58
CA LEU A 90 -1.11 -5.20 5.73
C LEU A 90 -0.95 -6.57 6.39
N LYS A 91 0.15 -6.80 7.13
CA LYS A 91 0.38 -8.04 7.88
C LYS A 91 -0.60 -8.19 9.05
N ASP A 92 -0.89 -7.10 9.77
CA ASP A 92 -1.90 -7.10 10.84
C ASP A 92 -3.30 -7.41 10.28
N GLU A 93 -3.66 -6.82 9.14
CA GLU A 93 -4.94 -7.07 8.48
C GLU A 93 -5.07 -8.51 7.99
N ILE A 94 -3.98 -9.11 7.49
CA ILE A 94 -3.92 -10.53 7.14
C ILE A 94 -4.25 -11.41 8.36
N GLN A 95 -3.64 -11.10 9.51
CA GLN A 95 -3.88 -11.86 10.74
C GLN A 95 -5.31 -11.70 11.28
N ARG A 96 -5.93 -10.52 11.13
CA ARG A 96 -7.33 -10.29 11.51
C ARG A 96 -8.35 -10.93 10.57
N SER A 97 -7.92 -11.24 9.35
CA SER A 97 -8.77 -11.82 8.30
C SER A 97 -8.81 -13.35 8.31
N GLU A 98 -8.01 -14.00 9.18
CA GLU A 98 -8.11 -15.44 9.52
C GLU A 98 -9.26 -15.71 10.50
#